data_AF-A0A379G5B8-F1
#
_entry.id   AF-A0A379G5B8-F1
#
_cell.length_a   1.000
_cell.length_b   1.000
_cell.length_c   1.000
_cell.angle_alpha   90.00
_cell.angle_beta   90.00
_cell.angle_gamma   90.00
#
_symmetry.space_group_name_H-M   'P 1'
#
loop_
_entity.id
_entity.type
_entity.pdbx_description
1 polymer ?
#
loop_
_entity_poly.entity_id
_entity_poly.type
_entity_poly.pdbx_seq_one_letter_code
_entity_poly.pdbx_strand_id
1 'polypeptide(L)'
;MSQTKIFLIKSIVVALLVISSKNFTITMDHSAIVSIAGVVSTISGILFGFVLAAISILSSSSSQDGIIDALKKNNAFRELIHGLLNTGITLIIACLFTLISMFLPNNNSLISDLTFLLIGLYYILISIVTFLLCWRKLSWIFPHM
;
A
#
# COMPACT_ATOMS: atom_id res chain seq x y z
N MET A 1 -10.93 11.27 11.31
CA MET A 1 -11.37 9.86 11.42
C MET A 1 -10.20 9.04 11.95
N SER A 2 -10.37 8.25 13.01
CA SER A 2 -9.23 7.54 13.64
C SER A 2 -8.52 6.63 12.63
N GLN A 3 -7.18 6.68 12.59
CA GLN A 3 -6.34 5.93 11.63
C GLN A 3 -6.62 4.42 11.67
N THR A 4 -6.96 3.89 12.83
CA THR A 4 -7.38 2.49 13.01
C THR A 4 -8.67 2.16 12.28
N LYS A 5 -9.62 3.10 12.21
CA LYS A 5 -10.88 2.92 11.46
C LYS A 5 -10.63 2.89 9.95
N ILE A 6 -9.71 3.71 9.45
CA ILE A 6 -9.34 3.73 8.02
C ILE A 6 -8.65 2.41 7.64
N PHE A 7 -7.73 1.92 8.48
CA PHE A 7 -7.09 0.63 8.27
C PHE A 7 -8.09 -0.54 8.33
N LEU A 8 -9.00 -0.54 9.30
CA LEU A 8 -10.07 -1.55 9.41
C LEU A 8 -10.98 -1.56 8.18
N ILE A 9 -11.41 -0.39 7.70
CA ILE A 9 -12.24 -0.30 6.49
C ILE A 9 -11.50 -0.85 5.28
N LYS A 10 -10.21 -0.52 5.11
CA LYS A 10 -9.38 -1.08 4.04
C LYS A 10 -9.31 -2.61 4.11
N SER A 11 -9.08 -3.15 5.32
CA SER A 11 -9.04 -4.60 5.54
C SER A 11 -10.38 -5.27 5.22
N ILE A 12 -11.50 -4.66 5.61
CA ILE A 12 -12.85 -5.14 5.29
C ILE A 12 -13.10 -5.12 3.78
N VAL A 13 -12.69 -4.06 3.07
CA VAL A 13 -12.80 -3.96 1.62
C VAL A 13 -11.95 -5.04 0.92
N VAL A 14 -10.72 -5.28 1.38
CA VAL A 14 -9.88 -6.38 0.87
C VAL A 14 -10.55 -7.72 1.08
N ALA A 15 -11.06 -8.00 2.29
CA ALA A 15 -11.73 -9.27 2.57
C ALA A 15 -12.95 -9.49 1.67
N LEU A 16 -13.76 -8.44 1.44
CA LEU A 16 -14.94 -8.51 0.59
C LEU A 16 -14.58 -8.73 -0.90
N LEU A 17 -13.51 -8.09 -1.38
CA LEU A 17 -12.98 -8.29 -2.73
C LEU A 17 -12.40 -9.69 -2.92
N VAL A 18 -11.69 -10.22 -1.94
CA VAL A 18 -11.14 -11.59 -1.96
C VAL A 18 -12.27 -12.63 -1.99
N ILE A 19 -13.31 -12.46 -1.18
CA ILE A 19 -14.48 -13.36 -1.18
C ILE A 19 -15.19 -13.32 -2.53
N SER A 20 -15.39 -12.13 -3.09
CA SER A 20 -16.04 -11.95 -4.39
C SER A 20 -15.25 -12.61 -5.51
N SER A 21 -13.92 -12.45 -5.51
CA SER A 21 -13.06 -13.05 -6.52
C SER A 21 -12.90 -14.55 -6.36
N LYS A 22 -12.89 -15.09 -5.13
CA LYS A 22 -12.85 -16.54 -4.90
C LYS A 22 -14.01 -17.25 -5.62
N ASN A 23 -15.18 -16.62 -5.70
CA ASN A 23 -16.35 -17.17 -6.41
C ASN A 23 -16.21 -17.11 -7.94
N PHE A 24 -15.28 -16.32 -8.48
CA PHE A 24 -15.07 -16.11 -9.92
C PHE A 24 -13.77 -16.76 -10.44
N THR A 25 -12.90 -17.28 -9.57
CA THR A 25 -11.56 -17.71 -9.98
C THR A 25 -11.56 -19.05 -10.72
N ILE A 26 -11.09 -18.98 -11.97
CA ILE A 26 -10.58 -20.11 -12.77
C ILE A 26 -9.34 -20.68 -12.06
N THR A 27 -9.27 -22.00 -11.89
CA THR A 27 -8.10 -22.69 -11.30
C THR A 27 -6.84 -22.33 -12.09
N MET A 28 -5.91 -21.59 -11.46
CA MET A 28 -4.61 -21.24 -12.04
C MET A 28 -3.52 -22.21 -11.57
N ASP A 29 -2.59 -22.52 -12.47
CA ASP A 29 -1.40 -23.30 -12.13
C ASP A 29 -0.52 -22.54 -11.14
N HIS A 30 0.07 -23.27 -10.19
CA HIS A 30 0.95 -22.71 -9.15
C HIS A 30 2.15 -21.94 -9.74
N SER A 31 2.69 -22.36 -10.89
CA SER A 31 3.77 -21.66 -11.60
C SER A 31 3.36 -20.24 -12.03
N ALA A 32 2.11 -20.05 -12.47
CA ALA A 32 1.57 -18.74 -12.83
C ALA A 32 1.38 -17.86 -11.58
N ILE A 33 0.92 -18.45 -10.47
CA ILE A 33 0.77 -17.76 -9.17
C ILE A 33 2.13 -17.23 -8.69
N VAL A 34 3.17 -18.06 -8.71
CA VAL A 34 4.54 -17.66 -8.31
C VAL A 34 5.05 -16.50 -9.16
N SER A 35 4.85 -16.55 -10.49
CA SER A 35 5.28 -15.48 -11.40
C SER A 35 4.58 -14.14 -11.07
N ILE A 36 3.26 -14.17 -10.89
CA ILE A 36 2.48 -12.96 -10.56
C ILE A 36 2.85 -12.44 -9.17
N ALA A 37 2.96 -13.32 -8.17
CA ALA A 37 3.35 -12.97 -6.82
C ALA A 37 4.72 -12.26 -6.78
N GLY A 38 5.69 -12.75 -7.54
CA GLY A 38 7.01 -12.13 -7.66
C GLY A 38 6.96 -10.70 -8.20
N VAL A 39 6.18 -10.47 -9.28
CA VAL A 39 6.01 -9.13 -9.87
C VAL A 39 5.31 -8.18 -8.89
N VAL A 40 4.22 -8.65 -8.27
CA VAL A 40 3.42 -7.87 -7.31
C VAL A 40 4.26 -7.51 -6.08
N SER A 41 5.05 -8.46 -5.54
CA SER A 41 5.98 -8.21 -4.44
C SER A 41 7.04 -7.17 -4.79
N THR A 42 7.63 -7.26 -6.00
CA THR A 42 8.65 -6.31 -6.47
C THR A 42 8.11 -4.89 -6.57
N ILE A 43 6.94 -4.71 -7.17
CA ILE A 43 6.29 -3.40 -7.28
C ILE A 43 6.01 -2.83 -5.88
N SER A 44 5.50 -3.66 -4.96
CA SER A 44 5.23 -3.25 -3.58
C SER A 44 6.51 -2.78 -2.87
N GLY A 45 7.60 -3.52 -3.02
CA GLY A 45 8.89 -3.21 -2.41
C GLY A 45 9.46 -1.88 -2.91
N ILE A 46 9.41 -1.64 -4.22
CA ILE A 46 9.88 -0.38 -4.82
C ILE A 46 9.03 0.80 -4.33
N LEU A 47 7.69 0.68 -4.33
CA LEU A 47 6.79 1.72 -3.85
C LEU A 47 7.00 2.01 -2.36
N PHE A 48 7.25 0.98 -1.55
CA PHE A 48 7.57 1.15 -0.13
C PHE A 48 8.88 1.93 0.06
N GLY A 49 9.93 1.57 -0.69
CA GLY A 49 11.21 2.29 -0.66
C GLY A 49 11.06 3.76 -1.06
N PHE A 50 10.26 4.04 -2.08
CA PHE A 50 9.92 5.40 -2.49
C PHE A 50 9.24 6.20 -1.36
N VAL A 51 8.23 5.60 -0.71
CA VAL A 51 7.51 6.25 0.40
C VAL A 51 8.45 6.56 1.57
N LEU A 52 9.35 5.64 1.94
CA LEU A 52 10.34 5.88 2.99
C LEU A 52 11.33 6.98 2.62
N ALA A 53 11.82 7.01 1.38
CA ALA A 53 12.71 8.06 0.91
C ALA A 53 12.03 9.43 0.96
N ALA A 54 10.77 9.52 0.53
CA ALA A 54 9.99 10.75 0.59
C ALA A 54 9.79 11.24 2.03
N ILE A 55 9.47 10.35 2.99
CA ILE A 55 9.36 10.72 4.40
C ILE A 55 10.71 11.20 4.95
N SER A 56 11.81 10.52 4.60
CA SER A 56 13.16 10.88 5.05
C SER A 56 13.56 12.29 4.61
N ILE A 57 13.43 12.59 3.31
CA ILE A 57 13.71 13.93 2.73
C ILE A 57 12.85 14.99 3.39
N LEU A 58 11.56 14.71 3.55
CA LEU A 58 10.60 15.66 4.10
C LEU A 58 10.86 15.92 5.59
N SER A 59 11.35 14.92 6.34
CA SER A 59 11.70 15.04 7.76
C SER A 59 13.04 15.73 8.01
N SER A 60 13.98 15.66 7.06
CA SER A 60 15.35 16.19 7.21
C SER A 60 15.48 17.64 6.76
N SER A 61 14.55 18.15 5.97
CA SER A 61 14.52 19.54 5.54
C SER A 61 14.09 20.49 6.67
N SER A 62 15.06 21.22 7.22
CA SER A 62 14.91 22.20 8.29
C SER A 62 15.31 23.61 7.81
N SER A 63 14.80 24.05 6.67
CA SER A 63 15.08 25.40 6.14
C SER A 63 14.03 26.41 6.62
N GLN A 64 14.50 27.48 7.27
CA GLN A 64 13.71 28.57 7.88
C GLN A 64 12.81 29.37 6.90
N ASP A 65 12.99 29.22 5.58
CA ASP A 65 12.18 29.85 4.53
C ASP A 65 11.70 28.84 3.46
N GLY A 66 11.70 27.54 3.79
CA GLY A 66 11.32 26.49 2.83
C GLY A 66 9.81 26.27 2.75
N ILE A 67 9.34 25.75 1.61
CA ILE A 67 7.97 25.23 1.41
C ILE A 67 7.55 24.27 2.54
N ILE A 68 8.52 23.60 3.15
CA ILE A 68 8.33 22.62 4.21
C ILE A 68 7.96 23.29 5.54
N ASP A 69 8.46 24.50 5.82
CA ASP A 69 8.05 25.27 7.00
C ASP A 69 6.64 25.85 6.83
N ALA A 70 6.28 26.27 5.60
CA ALA A 70 4.91 26.64 5.26
C ALA A 70 3.93 25.45 5.43
N LEU A 71 4.33 24.25 5.00
CA LEU A 71 3.56 23.01 5.23
C LEU A 71 3.46 22.64 6.72
N LYS A 72 4.52 22.89 7.51
CA LYS A 72 4.54 22.64 8.95
C LYS A 72 3.63 23.61 9.70
N LYS A 73 3.62 24.89 9.30
CA LYS A 73 2.75 25.94 9.83
C LYS A 73 1.27 25.68 9.53
N ASN A 74 0.97 25.01 8.41
CA ASN A 74 -0.41 24.72 7.99
C ASN A 74 -0.95 23.37 8.53
N ASN A 75 -0.24 22.70 9.46
CA ASN A 75 -0.52 21.33 9.98
C ASN A 75 -0.61 20.21 8.92
N ALA A 76 -0.60 20.53 7.62
CA ALA A 76 -0.67 19.61 6.50
C ALA A 76 0.54 18.68 6.41
N PHE A 77 1.71 19.13 6.89
CA PHE A 77 2.92 18.30 6.97
C PHE A 77 2.74 17.03 7.80
N ARG A 78 2.09 17.16 8.96
CA ARG A 78 1.87 16.02 9.86
C ARG A 78 0.87 15.05 9.27
N GLU A 79 -0.23 15.54 8.69
CA GLU A 79 -1.20 14.69 7.99
C GLU A 79 -0.58 13.96 6.80
N LEU A 80 0.30 14.62 6.05
CA LEU A 80 1.01 14.04 4.92
C LEU A 80 1.95 12.92 5.36
N ILE A 81 2.82 13.16 6.35
CA ILE A 81 3.73 12.12 6.85
C ILE A 81 2.94 10.93 7.39
N HIS A 82 1.85 11.17 8.13
CA HIS A 82 0.99 10.09 8.61
C HIS A 82 0.31 9.34 7.46
N GLY A 83 -0.13 10.03 6.41
CA GLY A 83 -0.73 9.43 5.21
C GLY A 83 0.27 8.56 4.43
N LEU A 84 1.47 9.07 4.21
CA LEU A 84 2.56 8.34 3.57
C LEU A 84 2.96 7.13 4.41
N LEU A 85 3.16 7.29 5.73
CA LEU A 85 3.56 6.20 6.61
C LEU A 85 2.50 5.10 6.68
N ASN A 86 1.21 5.46 6.74
CA ASN A 86 0.11 4.49 6.68
C ASN A 86 0.09 3.74 5.34
N THR A 87 0.34 4.45 4.23
CA THR A 87 0.46 3.84 2.89
C THR A 87 1.65 2.90 2.82
N GLY A 88 2.80 3.28 3.39
CA GLY A 88 3.99 2.44 3.51
C GLY A 88 3.74 1.16 4.29
N ILE A 89 3.03 1.24 5.42
CA ILE A 89 2.62 0.06 6.20
C ILE A 89 1.74 -0.88 5.35
N THR A 90 0.79 -0.35 4.58
CA THR A 90 -0.03 -1.20 3.71
C THR A 90 0.77 -1.84 2.56
N LEU A 91 1.81 -1.18 2.04
CA LEU A 91 2.69 -1.73 1.01
C LEU A 91 3.59 -2.85 1.53
N ILE A 92 4.18 -2.68 2.72
CA ILE A 92 5.02 -3.74 3.30
C ILE A 92 4.17 -4.97 3.62
N ILE A 93 2.95 -4.78 4.13
CA ILE A 93 2.00 -5.88 4.37
C ILE A 93 1.66 -6.60 3.05
N ALA A 94 1.36 -5.85 1.98
CA ALA A 94 1.09 -6.44 0.67
C ALA A 94 2.28 -7.26 0.12
N CYS A 95 3.50 -6.74 0.33
CA CYS A 95 4.74 -7.42 -0.04
C CYS A 95 4.93 -8.72 0.74
N LEU A 96 4.70 -8.71 2.06
CA LEU A 96 4.83 -9.91 2.89
C LEU A 96 3.81 -10.98 2.51
N PHE A 97 2.55 -10.61 2.28
CA PHE A 97 1.51 -11.57 1.86
C PHE A 97 1.80 -12.19 0.48
N THR A 98 2.34 -11.43 -0.46
CA THR A 98 2.74 -11.96 -1.77
C THR A 98 3.98 -12.84 -1.69
N LEU A 99 4.95 -12.52 -0.83
CA LEU A 99 6.07 -13.44 -0.55
C LEU A 99 5.60 -14.74 0.10
N ILE A 100 4.70 -14.68 1.08
CA ILE A 100 4.13 -15.87 1.70
C ILE A 100 3.41 -16.73 0.66
N SER A 101 2.65 -16.11 -0.25
CA SER A 101 1.99 -16.81 -1.36
C SER A 101 2.96 -17.56 -2.27
N MET A 102 4.18 -17.05 -2.47
CA MET A 102 5.17 -17.66 -3.35
C MET A 102 5.76 -18.95 -2.77
N PHE A 103 5.84 -19.06 -1.44
CA PHE A 103 6.44 -20.21 -0.75
C PHE A 103 5.41 -21.23 -0.24
N LEU A 104 4.11 -21.00 -0.48
CA LEU A 104 3.06 -21.89 0.02
C LEU A 104 2.86 -23.08 -0.95
N PRO A 105 2.81 -24.32 -0.45
CA PRO A 105 2.65 -25.50 -1.31
C PRO A 105 1.20 -25.73 -1.74
N ASN A 106 1.01 -26.10 -3.01
CA ASN A 106 -0.26 -26.33 -3.71
C ASN A 106 -1.15 -27.48 -3.13
N ASN A 107 -0.81 -28.09 -2.00
CA ASN A 107 -1.51 -29.27 -1.46
C ASN A 107 -2.58 -28.96 -0.39
N ASN A 108 -2.74 -27.69 0.01
CA ASN A 108 -3.67 -27.32 1.08
C ASN A 108 -5.01 -26.79 0.53
N SER A 109 -6.07 -27.59 0.68
CA SER A 109 -7.43 -27.29 0.19
C SER A 109 -8.16 -26.17 0.95
N LEU A 110 -7.71 -25.80 2.15
CA LEU A 110 -8.36 -24.77 2.98
C LEU A 110 -7.77 -23.37 2.79
N ILE A 111 -6.51 -23.26 2.35
CA ILE A 111 -5.79 -22.00 2.19
C ILE A 111 -4.99 -22.11 0.90
N SER A 112 -5.61 -21.71 -0.20
CA SER A 112 -4.96 -21.72 -1.51
C SER A 112 -4.00 -20.54 -1.62
N ASP A 113 -2.79 -20.78 -2.14
CA ASP A 113 -1.77 -19.77 -2.48
C ASP A 113 -2.39 -18.56 -3.21
N LEU A 114 -3.37 -18.85 -4.08
CA LEU A 114 -4.16 -17.87 -4.80
C LEU A 114 -4.82 -16.82 -3.87
N THR A 115 -5.29 -17.22 -2.68
CA THR A 115 -5.94 -16.34 -1.71
C THR A 115 -4.97 -15.31 -1.16
N PHE A 116 -3.74 -15.72 -0.83
CA PHE A 116 -2.70 -14.82 -0.35
C PHE A 116 -2.21 -13.88 -1.46
N LEU A 117 -2.11 -14.38 -2.69
CA LEU A 117 -1.82 -13.56 -3.85
C LEU A 117 -2.87 -12.47 -4.05
N LEU A 118 -4.16 -12.83 -4.01
CA LEU A 118 -5.26 -11.87 -4.14
C LEU A 118 -5.24 -10.83 -3.03
N ILE A 119 -5.03 -11.25 -1.78
CA ILE A 119 -4.90 -10.35 -0.64
C ILE A 119 -3.80 -9.31 -0.92
N GLY A 120 -2.60 -9.77 -1.29
CA GLY A 120 -1.49 -8.87 -1.61
C GLY A 120 -1.81 -7.92 -2.77
N LEU A 121 -2.42 -8.42 -3.85
CA LEU A 121 -2.79 -7.61 -5.01
C LEU A 121 -3.78 -6.50 -4.65
N TYR A 122 -4.82 -6.80 -3.88
CA TYR A 122 -5.80 -5.80 -3.45
C TYR A 122 -5.21 -4.77 -2.49
N TYR A 123 -4.31 -5.19 -1.59
CA TYR A 123 -3.61 -4.25 -0.72
C TYR A 123 -2.72 -3.28 -1.53
N ILE A 124 -2.02 -3.75 -2.56
CA ILE A 124 -1.27 -2.85 -3.46
C ILE A 124 -2.20 -1.87 -4.17
N LEU A 125 -3.30 -2.34 -4.74
CA LEU A 125 -4.22 -1.50 -5.50
C LEU A 125 -4.81 -0.39 -4.62
N ILE A 126 -5.26 -0.74 -3.41
CA ILE A 126 -5.75 0.24 -2.42
C ILE A 126 -4.64 1.22 -2.01
N SER A 127 -3.41 0.74 -1.87
CA SER A 127 -2.28 1.57 -1.50
C SER A 127 -1.93 2.59 -2.59
N ILE A 128 -1.90 2.17 -3.86
CA ILE A 128 -1.70 3.06 -5.01
C ILE A 128 -2.77 4.15 -5.06
N VAL A 129 -4.04 3.79 -4.91
CA VAL A 129 -5.14 4.78 -4.89
C VAL A 129 -4.99 5.74 -3.71
N THR A 130 -4.68 5.24 -2.52
CA THR A 130 -4.48 6.10 -1.33
C THR A 130 -3.30 7.04 -1.53
N PHE A 131 -2.20 6.53 -2.08
CA PHE A 131 -1.02 7.31 -2.41
C PHE A 131 -1.33 8.42 -3.40
N LEU A 132 -2.03 8.11 -4.50
CA LEU A 132 -2.46 9.09 -5.51
C LEU A 132 -3.36 10.18 -4.93
N LEU A 133 -4.30 9.82 -4.05
CA LEU A 133 -5.15 10.80 -3.38
C LEU A 133 -4.36 11.70 -2.43
N CYS A 134 -3.40 11.13 -1.69
CA CYS A 134 -2.50 11.88 -0.82
C CYS A 134 -1.64 12.85 -1.64
N TRP A 135 -1.07 12.36 -2.74
CA TRP A 135 -0.26 13.15 -3.66
C TRP A 135 -1.05 14.26 -4.35
N ARG A 136 -2.30 14.00 -4.76
CA ARG A 136 -3.16 15.02 -5.38
C ARG A 136 -3.55 16.11 -4.39
N LYS A 137 -3.80 15.78 -3.11
CA LYS A 137 -4.02 16.80 -2.07
C LYS A 137 -2.78 17.67 -1.88
N LEU A 138 -1.61 17.04 -1.83
CA LEU A 138 -0.34 17.74 -1.76
C LEU A 138 -0.15 18.67 -2.97
N SER A 139 -0.28 18.16 -4.19
CA SER A 139 -0.05 18.93 -5.41
C SER A 139 -1.01 20.10 -5.59
N TRP A 140 -2.15 20.09 -4.90
CA TRP A 140 -3.10 21.20 -4.91
C TRP A 140 -2.72 22.31 -3.91
N ILE A 141 -2.01 21.97 -2.83
CA ILE A 141 -1.51 22.92 -1.82
C ILE A 141 -0.28 23.67 -2.35
N PHE A 142 0.63 22.97 -3.04
CA PHE A 142 1.87 23.55 -3.58
C PHE A 142 1.69 24.82 -4.45
N PRO A 143 0.74 24.91 -5.39
CA PRO A 143 0.57 26.12 -6.22
C PRO A 143 -0.09 27.29 -5.49
N HIS A 144 -0.60 27.10 -4.27
CA HIS A 144 -1.23 28.15 -3.46
C HIS A 144 -0.34 28.57 -2.27
N MET A 145 0.93 28.17 -2.27
CA MET A 145 1.96 28.56 -1.30
C MET A 145 3.04 29.42 -1.95
#